data_AF-A0A7Y3PJZ4-F1
#
_entry.id   AF-A0A7Y3PJZ4-F1
#
_cell.length_a   1.000
_cell.length_b   1.000
_cell.length_c   1.000
_cell.angle_alpha   90.00
_cell.angle_beta   90.00
_cell.angle_gamma   90.00
#
_symmetry.space_group_name_H-M   'P 1'
#
loop_
_entity.id
_entity.type
_entity.pdbx_description
1 polymer ?
#
loop_
_entity_poly.entity_id
_entity_poly.type
_entity_poly.pdbx_seq_one_letter_code
_entity_poly.pdbx_strand_id
1 'polypeptide(L)'
;MLTRPMQLSVCGTSSINLSPGISNLVAEPTNVPFSISSIALYPKGTFNAFPGPTPVSPNRTLAVESWGADSRSVSIGAGAQSYFEIHENFNPGWKATLNGMPLQSVTLDGWQQGFVVPSGQGGVISLTYVPNYLYRLGIVAGALAALALVIAAILALLGRLDQGKNHERVFGRPDPPRVIWLLGISVVLFLVGGPMVLAVPLLALLARRYVNSDILPRISFVTMVLAGIGAAVDLGLNAASGLGSFGFISQGLALIALAGALLPQRSQLNKDEDNKLVLGKISNESST
;
A
#
# COMPACT_ATOMS: atom_id res chain seq x y z
N MET A 1 -40.44 -9.36 11.68
CA MET A 1 -41.61 -9.31 10.76
C MET A 1 -41.12 -8.77 9.43
N LEU A 2 -41.24 -9.53 8.34
CA LEU A 2 -40.87 -9.08 7.01
C LEU A 2 -41.99 -8.21 6.44
N THR A 3 -41.77 -6.89 6.36
CA THR A 3 -42.66 -5.98 5.65
C THR A 3 -42.49 -6.20 4.15
N ARG A 4 -43.56 -6.60 3.45
CA ARG A 4 -43.56 -6.70 1.98
C ARG A 4 -44.09 -5.39 1.39
N PRO A 5 -43.37 -4.76 0.45
CA PRO A 5 -43.90 -3.61 -0.27
C PRO A 5 -45.12 -4.02 -1.09
N MET A 6 -46.18 -3.21 -1.03
CA MET A 6 -47.37 -3.36 -1.86
C MET A 6 -47.44 -2.20 -2.85
N GLN A 7 -47.82 -2.49 -4.10
CA GLN A 7 -48.05 -1.44 -5.08
C GLN A 7 -49.41 -0.81 -4.84
N LEU A 8 -49.41 0.52 -4.74
CA LEU A 8 -50.62 1.34 -4.61
C LEU A 8 -50.87 2.04 -5.94
N SER A 9 -52.12 2.06 -6.39
CA SER A 9 -52.55 2.85 -7.55
C SER A 9 -53.16 4.17 -7.09
N VAL A 10 -53.00 5.21 -7.91
CA VAL A 10 -53.65 6.50 -7.67
C VAL A 10 -55.12 6.40 -8.07
N CYS A 11 -56.02 6.77 -7.17
CA CYS A 11 -57.44 6.90 -7.47
C CYS A 11 -57.68 8.21 -8.24
N GLY A 12 -58.36 8.14 -9.38
CA GLY A 12 -58.72 9.34 -10.18
C GLY A 12 -57.64 9.73 -11.20
N THR A 13 -57.25 11.00 -11.21
CA THR A 13 -56.30 11.54 -12.19
C THR A 13 -54.87 11.09 -11.90
N SER A 14 -54.32 10.25 -12.77
CA SER A 14 -52.95 9.70 -12.69
C SER A 14 -51.87 10.62 -13.28
N SER A 15 -52.20 11.87 -13.59
CA SER A 15 -51.27 12.85 -14.14
C SER A 15 -51.44 14.21 -13.47
N ILE A 16 -50.33 14.85 -13.13
CA ILE A 16 -50.26 16.22 -12.64
C ILE A 16 -49.41 17.06 -13.59
N ASN A 17 -49.82 18.29 -13.86
CA ASN A 17 -49.01 19.25 -14.62
C ASN A 17 -48.14 20.03 -13.64
N LEU A 18 -46.82 19.90 -13.77
CA LEU A 18 -45.85 20.66 -12.98
C LEU A 18 -45.35 21.84 -13.80
N SER A 19 -45.39 23.04 -13.24
CA SER A 19 -44.76 24.22 -13.85
C SER A 19 -43.26 24.21 -13.54
N PRO A 20 -42.41 24.81 -14.40
CA PRO A 20 -41.00 24.99 -14.09
C PRO A 20 -40.83 25.74 -12.76
N GLY A 21 -40.00 25.20 -11.86
CA GLY A 21 -39.74 25.79 -10.55
C GLY A 21 -39.69 24.76 -9.43
N ILE A 22 -39.73 25.24 -8.19
CA ILE A 22 -39.72 24.39 -6.99
C ILE A 22 -41.15 23.91 -6.73
N SER A 23 -41.32 22.59 -6.67
CA SER A 23 -42.58 21.93 -6.28
C SER A 23 -42.34 21.06 -5.05
N ASN A 24 -43.23 21.15 -4.07
CA ASN A 24 -43.19 20.29 -2.88
C ASN A 24 -44.13 19.11 -3.07
N LEU A 25 -43.61 17.89 -2.96
CA LEU A 25 -44.38 16.65 -3.00
C LEU A 25 -44.56 16.14 -1.57
N VAL A 26 -45.80 16.11 -1.10
CA VAL A 26 -46.16 15.61 0.23
C VAL A 26 -47.04 14.39 0.06
N ALA A 27 -46.70 13.30 0.75
CA ALA A 27 -47.52 12.10 0.79
C ALA A 27 -47.63 11.63 2.24
N GLU A 28 -48.83 11.79 2.80
CA GLU A 28 -49.13 11.42 4.17
C GLU A 28 -50.18 10.31 4.18
N PRO A 29 -49.88 9.14 4.77
CA PRO A 29 -50.87 8.08 4.92
C PRO A 29 -51.95 8.53 5.91
N THR A 30 -53.21 8.57 5.47
CA THR A 30 -54.35 8.86 6.35
C THR A 30 -54.94 7.56 6.88
N ASN A 31 -54.92 7.37 8.20
CA ASN A 31 -55.64 6.30 8.93
C ASN A 31 -55.36 4.85 8.50
N VAL A 32 -54.17 4.57 7.97
CA VAL A 32 -53.75 3.22 7.57
C VAL A 32 -52.35 2.89 8.12
N PRO A 33 -52.06 1.63 8.49
CA PRO A 33 -50.77 1.21 9.01
C PRO A 33 -49.72 1.01 7.90
N PHE A 34 -49.68 1.90 6.91
CA PHE A 34 -48.71 1.86 5.80
C PHE A 34 -47.73 3.02 5.90
N SER A 35 -46.45 2.73 5.68
CA SER A 35 -45.42 3.73 5.42
C SER A 35 -45.15 3.81 3.92
N ILE A 36 -44.97 5.02 3.41
CA ILE A 36 -44.65 5.22 1.99
C ILE A 36 -43.15 5.03 1.83
N SER A 37 -42.75 3.97 1.12
CA SER A 37 -41.34 3.61 0.91
C SER A 37 -40.73 4.26 -0.35
N SER A 38 -41.54 4.52 -1.38
CA SER A 38 -41.10 5.20 -2.59
C SER A 38 -42.24 5.92 -3.28
N ILE A 39 -41.95 7.07 -3.86
CA ILE A 39 -42.83 7.77 -4.80
C ILE A 39 -42.00 8.08 -6.03
N ALA A 40 -42.54 7.77 -7.20
CA ALA A 40 -41.90 8.09 -8.47
C ALA A 40 -42.87 8.89 -9.33
N LEU A 41 -42.35 9.96 -9.93
CA LEU A 41 -43.06 10.76 -10.93
C LEU A 41 -42.44 10.44 -12.29
N TYR A 42 -43.27 10.02 -13.22
CA TYR A 42 -42.86 9.72 -14.58
C TYR A 42 -43.44 10.75 -15.54
N PRO A 43 -42.68 11.19 -16.56
CA PRO A 43 -43.23 11.94 -17.65
C PRO A 43 -44.47 11.24 -18.26
N LYS A 44 -45.45 12.03 -18.67
CA LYS A 44 -46.67 11.49 -19.28
C LYS A 44 -46.30 10.70 -20.54
N GLY A 45 -46.73 9.43 -20.59
CA GLY A 45 -46.48 8.54 -21.72
C GLY A 45 -45.17 7.73 -21.63
N THR A 46 -44.35 7.89 -20.58
CA THR A 46 -43.14 7.07 -20.38
C THR A 46 -43.31 5.97 -19.34
N PHE A 47 -44.40 5.98 -18.55
CA PHE A 47 -44.64 4.97 -17.53
C PHE A 47 -45.36 3.75 -18.10
N ASN A 48 -44.67 2.62 -18.14
CA ASN A 48 -45.27 1.31 -18.32
C ASN A 48 -45.33 0.62 -16.96
N ALA A 49 -46.54 0.54 -16.37
CA ALA A 49 -46.79 -0.11 -15.08
C ALA A 49 -46.37 -1.58 -15.05
N PHE A 50 -46.35 -2.19 -16.25
CA PHE A 50 -45.69 -3.45 -16.53
C PHE A 50 -44.70 -3.16 -17.65
N PRO A 51 -43.40 -3.03 -17.38
CA PRO A 51 -42.45 -3.24 -18.46
C PRO A 51 -42.68 -4.70 -18.90
N GLY A 52 -43.45 -4.89 -19.98
CA GLY A 52 -43.28 -6.08 -20.80
C GLY A 52 -41.79 -6.20 -21.11
N PRO A 53 -41.23 -7.42 -21.27
CA PRO A 53 -39.80 -7.59 -21.44
C PRO A 53 -39.31 -6.56 -22.44
N THR A 54 -38.56 -5.56 -21.95
CA THR A 54 -37.92 -4.57 -22.81
C THR A 54 -37.22 -5.39 -23.88
N PRO A 55 -37.41 -5.11 -25.18
CA PRO A 55 -36.71 -5.85 -26.22
C PRO A 55 -35.23 -5.76 -25.88
N VAL A 56 -34.71 -6.83 -25.27
CA VAL A 56 -33.32 -6.89 -24.86
C VAL A 56 -32.64 -6.97 -26.21
N SER A 57 -32.02 -5.86 -26.62
CA SER A 57 -31.21 -5.89 -27.82
C SER A 57 -30.29 -7.09 -27.67
N PRO A 58 -30.26 -8.01 -28.65
CA PRO A 58 -29.55 -9.26 -28.49
C PRO A 58 -28.13 -8.94 -28.04
N ASN A 59 -27.78 -9.43 -26.85
CA ASN A 59 -26.44 -9.24 -26.32
C ASN A 59 -25.46 -9.77 -27.35
N ARG A 60 -24.40 -9.00 -27.58
CA ARG A 60 -23.29 -9.49 -28.40
C ARG A 60 -22.81 -10.82 -27.83
N THR A 61 -22.38 -11.73 -28.70
CA THR A 61 -21.65 -12.89 -28.22
C THR A 61 -20.41 -12.42 -27.47
N LEU A 62 -20.11 -13.07 -26.36
CA LEU A 62 -18.97 -12.74 -25.51
C LEU A 62 -18.33 -14.04 -25.04
N ALA A 63 -17.03 -14.16 -25.22
CA ALA A 63 -16.25 -15.28 -24.69
C ALA A 63 -14.98 -14.76 -24.03
N VAL A 64 -14.76 -15.18 -22.78
CA VAL A 64 -13.55 -14.87 -22.04
C VAL A 64 -12.43 -15.77 -22.56
N GLU A 65 -11.37 -15.17 -23.11
CA GLU A 65 -10.20 -15.89 -23.60
C GLU A 65 -9.18 -16.09 -22.48
N SER A 66 -8.92 -15.03 -21.71
CA SER A 66 -8.03 -15.07 -20.55
C SER A 66 -8.42 -14.04 -19.50
N TRP A 67 -8.25 -14.39 -18.24
CA TRP A 67 -8.60 -13.53 -17.12
C TRP A 67 -7.50 -13.57 -16.05
N GLY A 68 -6.55 -12.66 -16.15
CA GLY A 68 -5.46 -12.49 -15.19
C GLY A 68 -5.67 -11.31 -14.24
N ALA A 69 -4.74 -11.18 -13.30
CA ALA A 69 -4.73 -10.11 -12.31
C ALA A 69 -4.35 -8.74 -12.91
N ASP A 70 -3.50 -8.72 -13.94
CA ASP A 70 -2.96 -7.51 -14.58
C ASP A 70 -3.26 -7.42 -16.09
N SER A 71 -3.71 -8.51 -16.71
CA SER A 71 -4.11 -8.58 -18.12
C SER A 71 -5.31 -9.50 -18.32
N ARG A 72 -6.25 -9.10 -19.17
CA ARG A 72 -7.47 -9.87 -19.48
C ARG A 72 -7.79 -9.73 -20.97
N SER A 73 -8.33 -10.78 -21.59
CA SER A 73 -8.73 -10.80 -22.99
C SER A 73 -10.12 -11.40 -23.14
N VAL A 74 -10.98 -10.72 -23.88
CA VAL A 74 -12.37 -11.12 -24.13
C VAL A 74 -12.69 -10.92 -25.60
N SER A 75 -13.19 -11.94 -26.28
CA SER A 75 -13.72 -11.80 -27.63
C SER A 75 -15.19 -11.40 -27.59
N ILE A 76 -15.56 -10.46 -28.44
CA ILE A 76 -16.92 -9.96 -28.60
C ILE A 76 -17.37 -10.06 -30.05
N GLY A 77 -18.65 -10.38 -30.25
CA GLY A 77 -19.28 -10.39 -31.56
C GLY A 77 -19.67 -9.01 -32.09
N ALA A 78 -20.17 -9.02 -33.32
CA ALA A 78 -20.75 -7.84 -33.95
C ALA A 78 -22.02 -7.37 -33.21
N GLY A 79 -22.28 -6.07 -33.23
CA GLY A 79 -23.51 -5.53 -32.64
C GLY A 79 -23.58 -4.00 -32.59
N ALA A 80 -24.68 -3.49 -32.05
CA ALA A 80 -24.88 -2.07 -31.76
C ALA A 80 -23.97 -1.60 -30.61
N GLN A 81 -23.82 -0.28 -30.44
CA GLN A 81 -23.04 0.29 -29.34
C GLN A 81 -23.53 -0.29 -28.00
N SER A 82 -22.58 -0.74 -27.18
CA SER A 82 -22.86 -1.43 -25.92
C SER A 82 -21.80 -1.10 -24.88
N TYR A 83 -21.99 -1.55 -23.65
CA TYR A 83 -20.98 -1.48 -22.60
C TYR A 83 -20.37 -2.86 -22.37
N PHE A 84 -19.05 -2.90 -22.21
CA PHE A 84 -18.38 -4.05 -21.62
C PHE A 84 -18.33 -3.83 -20.11
N GLU A 85 -19.16 -4.56 -19.39
CA GLU A 85 -19.34 -4.47 -17.94
C GLU A 85 -18.48 -5.48 -17.21
N ILE A 86 -17.90 -5.05 -16.10
CA ILE A 86 -17.16 -5.89 -15.17
C ILE A 86 -17.72 -5.62 -13.78
N HIS A 87 -18.17 -6.67 -13.11
CA HIS A 87 -18.71 -6.63 -11.75
C HIS A 87 -17.60 -6.49 -10.69
N GLU A 88 -16.74 -5.50 -10.88
CA GLU A 88 -15.63 -5.13 -10.00
C GLU A 88 -15.66 -3.62 -9.80
N ASN A 89 -15.12 -3.16 -8.68
CA ASN A 89 -15.02 -1.73 -8.40
C ASN A 89 -14.21 -1.02 -9.49
N PHE A 90 -14.70 0.16 -9.88
CA PHE A 90 -14.00 1.04 -10.81
C PHE A 90 -12.57 1.34 -10.32
N ASN A 91 -11.59 1.17 -11.21
CA ASN A 91 -10.20 1.54 -10.95
C ASN A 91 -9.57 2.19 -12.20
N PRO A 92 -9.10 3.44 -12.10
CA PRO A 92 -8.58 4.19 -13.25
C PRO A 92 -7.28 3.60 -13.86
N GLY A 93 -6.62 2.68 -13.16
CA GLY A 93 -5.44 1.96 -13.62
C GLY A 93 -5.72 0.91 -14.70
N TRP A 94 -6.97 0.44 -14.82
CA TRP A 94 -7.38 -0.42 -15.93
C TRP A 94 -7.60 0.38 -17.20
N LYS A 95 -6.99 -0.09 -18.30
CA LYS A 95 -7.23 0.41 -19.66
C LYS A 95 -7.72 -0.73 -20.52
N ALA A 96 -8.65 -0.44 -21.43
CA ALA A 96 -9.17 -1.40 -22.38
C ALA A 96 -8.98 -0.91 -23.82
N THR A 97 -8.71 -1.84 -24.72
CA THR A 97 -8.64 -1.59 -26.16
C THR A 97 -9.45 -2.62 -26.91
N LEU A 98 -10.16 -2.23 -27.97
CA LEU A 98 -10.78 -3.14 -28.93
C LEU A 98 -9.92 -3.19 -30.19
N ASN A 99 -9.31 -4.34 -30.48
CA ASN A 99 -8.38 -4.51 -31.61
C ASN A 99 -7.28 -3.42 -31.63
N GLY A 100 -6.77 -3.03 -30.45
CA GLY A 100 -5.75 -1.99 -30.29
C GLY A 100 -6.28 -0.55 -30.20
N MET A 101 -7.56 -0.29 -30.49
CA MET A 101 -8.16 1.04 -30.36
C MET A 101 -8.64 1.27 -28.91
N PRO A 102 -8.26 2.37 -28.24
CA PRO A 102 -8.62 2.61 -26.85
C PRO A 102 -10.13 2.77 -26.68
N LEU A 103 -10.67 2.15 -25.63
CA LEU A 103 -12.06 2.31 -25.23
C LEU A 103 -12.17 3.34 -24.10
N GLN A 104 -13.26 4.11 -24.13
CA GLN A 104 -13.57 5.04 -23.06
C GLN A 104 -14.02 4.25 -21.82
N SER A 105 -13.37 4.51 -20.69
CA SER A 105 -13.79 3.95 -19.40
C SER A 105 -14.98 4.72 -18.84
N VAL A 106 -15.92 3.99 -18.24
CA VAL A 106 -17.11 4.52 -17.58
C VAL A 106 -17.34 3.79 -16.26
N THR A 107 -18.04 4.46 -15.34
CA THR A 107 -18.52 3.84 -14.11
C THR A 107 -19.99 3.49 -14.28
N LEU A 108 -20.32 2.20 -14.20
CA LEU A 108 -21.70 1.72 -14.29
C LEU A 108 -22.29 1.59 -12.88
N ASP A 109 -23.58 1.88 -12.73
CA ASP A 109 -24.33 1.83 -11.46
C ASP A 109 -23.69 2.59 -10.28
N GLY A 110 -22.79 3.54 -10.57
CA GLY A 110 -22.07 4.32 -9.57
C GLY A 110 -20.87 3.63 -8.91
N TRP A 111 -20.59 2.36 -9.21
CA TRP A 111 -19.46 1.64 -8.60
C TRP A 111 -18.70 0.70 -9.54
N GLN A 112 -19.35 0.17 -10.57
CA GLN A 112 -18.80 -0.88 -11.42
C GLN A 112 -17.84 -0.34 -12.49
N GLN A 113 -16.87 -1.16 -12.86
CA GLN A 113 -15.97 -0.90 -13.98
C GLN A 113 -16.67 -1.20 -15.32
N GLY A 114 -16.63 -0.24 -16.24
CA GLY A 114 -17.16 -0.42 -17.59
C GLY A 114 -16.33 0.26 -18.67
N PHE A 115 -16.57 -0.16 -19.92
CA PHE A 115 -15.98 0.45 -21.12
C PHE A 115 -17.01 0.57 -22.23
N VAL A 116 -17.01 1.71 -22.94
CA VAL A 116 -17.88 1.93 -24.11
C VAL A 116 -17.35 1.11 -25.29
N VAL A 117 -18.18 0.22 -25.82
CA VAL A 117 -17.88 -0.58 -27.01
C VAL A 117 -18.66 0.00 -28.20
N PRO A 118 -17.99 0.53 -29.25
CA PRO A 118 -18.67 1.11 -30.40
C PRO A 118 -19.40 0.04 -31.21
N SER A 119 -20.45 0.44 -31.94
CA SER A 119 -21.11 -0.45 -32.91
C SER A 119 -20.13 -0.93 -33.97
N GLY A 120 -20.19 -2.20 -34.36
CA GLY A 120 -19.29 -2.74 -35.39
C GLY A 120 -19.22 -4.26 -35.38
N GLN A 121 -18.18 -4.81 -36.01
CA GLN A 121 -17.98 -6.26 -36.20
C GLN A 121 -17.54 -7.01 -34.94
N GLY A 122 -17.19 -6.29 -33.86
CA GLY A 122 -16.60 -6.91 -32.66
C GLY A 122 -15.10 -7.10 -32.81
N GLY A 123 -14.56 -8.11 -32.12
CA GLY A 123 -13.12 -8.37 -32.03
C GLY A 123 -12.69 -8.66 -30.60
N VAL A 124 -11.41 -8.44 -30.31
CA VAL A 124 -10.82 -8.73 -29.01
C VAL A 124 -10.71 -7.46 -28.18
N ILE A 125 -11.34 -7.47 -27.02
CA ILE A 125 -11.13 -6.49 -25.96
C ILE A 125 -9.97 -6.98 -25.09
N SER A 126 -8.87 -6.24 -25.11
CA SER A 126 -7.72 -6.46 -24.22
C SER A 126 -7.74 -5.43 -23.10
N LEU A 127 -7.65 -5.89 -21.86
CA LEU A 127 -7.54 -5.06 -20.67
C LEU A 127 -6.17 -5.20 -20.06
N THR A 128 -5.60 -4.09 -19.62
CA THR A 128 -4.28 -4.06 -18.99
C THR A 128 -4.29 -3.11 -17.79
N TYR A 129 -3.75 -3.58 -16.67
CA TYR A 129 -3.52 -2.77 -15.49
C TYR A 129 -2.15 -2.09 -15.58
N VAL A 130 -2.16 -0.85 -16.08
CA VAL A 130 -0.94 -0.09 -16.41
C VAL A 130 0.02 0.10 -15.22
N PRO A 131 -0.45 0.36 -13.98
CA PRO A 131 0.46 0.58 -12.84
C PRO A 131 1.33 -0.63 -12.46
N ASN A 132 0.99 -1.85 -12.91
CA ASN A 132 1.70 -3.08 -12.56
C ASN A 132 3.18 -3.05 -13.00
N TYR A 133 3.51 -2.41 -14.13
CA TYR A 133 4.89 -2.33 -14.61
C TYR A 133 5.80 -1.59 -13.62
N LEU A 134 5.37 -0.41 -13.16
CA LEU A 134 6.12 0.40 -12.19
C LEU A 134 6.26 -0.32 -10.85
N TYR A 135 5.20 -1.03 -10.42
CA TYR A 135 5.23 -1.84 -9.22
C TYR A 135 6.28 -2.94 -9.28
N ARG A 136 6.32 -3.72 -10.37
CA ARG A 136 7.32 -4.79 -10.56
C ARG A 136 8.75 -4.24 -10.62
N LEU A 137 8.96 -3.11 -11.29
CA LEU A 137 10.26 -2.44 -11.33
C LEU A 137 10.71 -2.01 -9.94
N GLY A 138 9.79 -1.46 -9.13
CA GLY A 138 10.05 -1.09 -7.74
C GLY A 138 10.48 -2.27 -6.87
N ILE A 139 9.83 -3.43 -7.02
CA ILE A 139 10.21 -4.65 -6.30
C ILE A 139 11.62 -5.10 -6.68
N VAL A 140 11.93 -5.17 -7.97
CA VAL A 140 13.26 -5.61 -8.45
C VAL A 140 14.34 -4.65 -7.96
N ALA A 141 14.11 -3.34 -8.08
CA ALA A 141 15.04 -2.33 -7.59
C ALA A 141 15.25 -2.43 -6.07
N GLY A 142 14.17 -2.61 -5.30
CA GLY A 142 14.25 -2.81 -3.84
C GLY A 142 15.02 -4.07 -3.45
N ALA A 143 14.78 -5.19 -4.15
CA ALA A 143 15.50 -6.44 -3.92
C ALA A 143 17.00 -6.32 -4.19
N LEU A 144 17.38 -5.65 -5.29
CA LEU A 144 18.79 -5.39 -5.62
C LEU A 144 19.46 -4.47 -4.58
N ALA A 145 18.76 -3.43 -4.12
CA ALA A 145 19.26 -2.55 -3.08
C ALA A 145 19.47 -3.29 -1.75
N ALA A 146 18.52 -4.15 -1.35
CA ALA A 146 18.66 -4.99 -0.16
C ALA A 146 19.84 -5.95 -0.28
N LEU A 147 20.02 -6.60 -1.43
CA LEU A 147 21.16 -7.48 -1.69
C LEU A 147 22.49 -6.72 -1.58
N ALA A 148 22.58 -5.53 -2.17
CA ALA A 148 23.77 -4.69 -2.06
C ALA A 148 24.10 -4.33 -0.61
N LEU A 149 23.10 -4.03 0.21
CA LEU A 149 23.28 -3.78 1.65
C LEU A 149 23.81 -5.01 2.40
N VAL A 150 23.28 -6.21 2.09
CA VAL A 150 23.77 -7.46 2.69
C VAL A 150 25.22 -7.71 2.30
N ILE A 151 25.57 -7.52 1.04
CA ILE A 151 26.96 -7.66 0.57
C ILE A 151 27.87 -6.66 1.28
N ALA A 152 27.48 -5.39 1.36
CA ALA A 152 28.26 -4.36 2.06
C ALA A 152 28.45 -4.71 3.55
N ALA A 153 27.42 -5.23 4.21
CA ALA A 153 27.50 -5.68 5.60
C ALA A 153 28.47 -6.85 5.78
N ILE A 154 28.43 -7.85 4.88
CA ILE A 154 29.37 -8.98 4.90
C ILE A 154 30.81 -8.51 4.67
N LEU A 155 31.04 -7.66 3.66
CA LEU A 155 32.36 -7.11 3.36
C LEU A 155 32.92 -6.29 4.54
N ALA A 156 32.07 -5.49 5.19
CA ALA A 156 32.46 -4.74 6.38
C ALA A 156 32.81 -5.67 7.55
N LEU A 157 32.12 -6.80 7.72
CA LEU A 157 32.43 -7.79 8.74
C LEU A 157 33.74 -8.53 8.46
N LEU A 158 33.96 -8.94 7.20
CA LEU A 158 35.19 -9.60 6.77
C LEU A 158 36.41 -8.67 6.88
N GLY A 159 36.27 -7.40 6.48
CA GLY A 159 37.33 -6.40 6.62
C GLY A 159 37.72 -6.15 8.08
N ARG A 160 36.80 -6.31 9.04
CA ARG A 160 37.11 -6.21 10.48
C ARG A 160 37.90 -7.40 11.01
N LEU A 161 37.76 -8.58 10.42
CA LEU A 161 38.53 -9.77 10.80
C LEU A 161 39.98 -9.67 10.31
N ASP A 162 40.21 -9.04 9.16
CA ASP A 162 41.54 -8.86 8.58
C ASP A 162 42.34 -7.70 9.22
N GLN A 163 41.65 -6.69 9.76
CA GLN A 163 42.28 -5.57 10.48
C GLN A 163 42.80 -5.89 11.89
N GLY A 164 42.81 -7.17 12.29
CA GLY A 164 43.47 -7.64 13.51
C GLY A 164 45.01 -7.57 13.50
N LYS A 165 45.66 -7.09 12.43
CA LYS A 165 47.13 -7.15 12.29
C LYS A 165 47.88 -5.86 11.96
N ASN A 166 47.23 -4.72 11.69
CA ASN A 166 47.97 -3.46 11.45
C ASN A 166 47.20 -2.24 11.95
N HIS A 167 47.48 -1.83 13.19
CA HIS A 167 47.15 -0.50 13.69
C HIS A 167 48.43 0.35 13.76
N GLU A 168 48.89 0.86 12.62
CA GLU A 168 49.56 2.16 12.64
C GLU A 168 48.47 3.24 12.56
N ARG A 169 48.34 3.99 13.66
CA ARG A 169 47.38 5.07 13.80
C ARG A 169 47.82 6.23 12.91
N VAL A 170 47.26 6.36 11.72
CA VAL A 170 47.29 7.62 10.99
C VAL A 170 46.18 8.52 11.54
N PHE A 171 46.54 9.34 12.53
CA PHE A 171 45.76 10.52 12.88
C PHE A 171 45.86 11.51 11.70
N GLY A 172 44.86 11.53 10.82
CA GLY A 172 44.90 12.35 9.62
C GLY A 172 43.52 12.77 9.12
N ARG A 173 43.25 14.07 9.31
CA ARG A 173 42.21 14.95 8.71
C ARG A 173 40.76 14.81 9.22
N PRO A 174 40.10 15.92 9.59
CA PRO A 174 38.67 15.93 9.84
C PRO A 174 37.94 15.86 8.49
N ASP A 175 37.39 14.68 8.17
CA ASP A 175 36.49 14.53 7.03
C ASP A 175 35.29 15.50 7.18
N PRO A 176 34.81 16.15 6.11
CA PRO A 176 33.67 17.07 6.17
C PRO A 176 32.47 16.36 6.80
N PRO A 177 31.65 17.10 7.57
CA PRO A 177 31.09 16.58 8.80
C PRO A 177 30.11 15.47 8.49
N ARG A 178 30.41 14.26 9.00
CA ARG A 178 29.48 13.10 9.03
C ARG A 178 28.06 13.49 9.44
N VAL A 179 27.92 14.57 10.20
CA VAL A 179 26.66 15.19 10.60
C VAL A 179 25.81 15.65 9.40
N ILE A 180 26.40 16.23 8.34
CA ILE A 180 25.65 16.65 7.13
C ILE A 180 25.15 15.42 6.35
N TRP A 181 25.96 14.37 6.23
CA TRP A 181 25.53 13.11 5.61
C TRP A 181 24.43 12.40 6.42
N LEU A 182 24.56 12.38 7.75
CA LEU A 182 23.56 11.81 8.64
C LEU A 182 22.25 12.63 8.64
N LEU A 183 22.34 13.96 8.56
CA LEU A 183 21.19 14.84 8.39
C LEU A 183 20.50 14.62 7.04
N GLY A 184 21.27 14.53 5.95
CA GLY A 184 20.74 14.26 4.61
C GLY A 184 19.99 12.92 4.55
N ILE A 185 20.59 11.86 5.08
CA ILE A 185 19.95 10.54 5.17
C ILE A 185 18.70 10.58 6.06
N SER A 186 18.75 11.30 7.19
CA SER A 186 17.61 11.42 8.10
C SER A 186 16.43 12.18 7.48
N VAL A 187 16.69 13.23 6.69
CA VAL A 187 15.66 13.99 5.96
C VAL A 187 15.04 13.14 4.85
N VAL A 188 15.85 12.40 4.10
CA VAL A 188 15.35 11.47 3.06
C VAL A 188 14.50 10.37 3.70
N LEU A 189 14.95 9.77 4.80
CA LEU A 189 14.19 8.76 5.53
C LEU A 189 12.91 9.35 6.13
N PHE A 190 12.92 10.58 6.65
CA PHE A 190 11.73 11.27 7.16
C PHE A 190 10.70 11.55 6.06
N LEU A 191 11.15 11.96 4.87
CA LEU A 191 10.28 12.18 3.71
C LEU A 191 9.62 10.88 3.22
N VAL A 192 10.32 9.74 3.33
CA VAL A 192 9.83 8.43 2.88
C VAL A 192 9.02 7.70 3.96
N GLY A 193 9.45 7.76 5.22
CA GLY A 193 8.91 6.99 6.35
C GLY A 193 8.03 7.78 7.34
N GLY A 194 7.89 9.09 7.14
CA GLY A 194 7.06 9.95 7.99
C GLY A 194 7.62 10.16 9.41
N PRO A 195 6.81 10.70 10.34
CA PRO A 195 7.27 11.14 11.65
C PRO A 195 7.80 10.03 12.57
N MET A 196 7.52 8.75 12.27
CA MET A 196 8.06 7.62 13.04
C MET A 196 9.59 7.49 12.97
N VAL A 197 10.24 8.06 11.95
CA VAL A 197 11.70 8.08 11.85
C VAL A 197 12.36 8.83 13.01
N LEU A 198 11.64 9.74 13.67
CA LEU A 198 12.12 10.45 14.86
C LEU A 198 12.24 9.55 16.10
N ALA A 199 11.63 8.36 16.11
CA ALA A 199 11.82 7.39 17.19
C ALA A 199 13.22 6.75 17.17
N VAL A 200 13.86 6.68 16.00
CA VAL A 200 15.21 6.11 15.82
C VAL A 200 16.26 6.84 16.67
N PRO A 201 16.43 8.18 16.59
CA PRO A 201 17.41 8.88 17.42
C PRO A 201 17.09 8.80 18.92
N LEU A 202 15.80 8.79 19.31
CA LEU A 202 15.40 8.63 20.71
C LEU A 202 15.78 7.25 21.25
N LEU A 203 15.46 6.19 20.52
CA LEU A 203 15.82 4.80 20.86
C LEU A 203 17.33 4.60 20.85
N ALA A 204 18.05 5.24 19.92
CA ALA A 204 19.51 5.19 19.87
C ALA A 204 20.15 5.90 21.09
N LEU A 205 19.59 7.03 21.54
CA LEU A 205 20.04 7.72 22.76
C LEU A 205 19.75 6.91 24.03
N LEU A 206 18.56 6.31 24.12
CA LEU A 206 18.19 5.42 25.22
C LEU A 206 19.06 4.16 25.24
N ALA A 207 19.31 3.54 24.08
CA ALA A 207 20.20 2.39 23.96
C ALA A 207 21.64 2.73 24.37
N ARG A 208 22.17 3.89 23.96
CA ARG A 208 23.48 4.39 24.45
C ARG A 208 23.52 4.58 25.96
N ARG A 209 22.40 4.97 26.58
CA ARG A 209 22.34 5.30 28.01
C ARG A 209 22.18 4.06 28.89
N TYR A 210 21.44 3.06 28.44
CA TYR A 210 21.00 1.93 29.27
C TYR A 210 21.50 0.55 28.82
N VAL A 211 22.09 0.42 27.62
CA VAL A 211 22.46 -0.89 27.07
C VAL A 211 23.97 -0.96 26.80
N ASN A 212 24.59 -2.06 27.22
CA ASN A 212 26.01 -2.31 27.00
C ASN A 212 26.31 -2.48 25.50
N SER A 213 27.36 -1.80 25.03
CA SER A 213 27.75 -1.71 23.61
C SER A 213 28.09 -3.06 22.95
N ASP A 214 28.37 -4.09 23.75
CA ASP A 214 28.71 -5.44 23.26
C ASP A 214 27.47 -6.27 22.87
N ILE A 215 26.28 -5.91 23.39
CA ILE A 215 25.03 -6.65 23.17
C ILE A 215 24.19 -6.03 22.04
N LEU A 216 24.40 -4.73 21.77
CA LEU A 216 23.69 -3.97 20.73
C LEU A 216 23.69 -4.64 19.34
N PRO A 217 24.82 -5.14 18.81
CA PRO A 217 24.86 -5.74 17.48
C PRO A 217 24.02 -7.03 17.40
N ARG A 218 23.99 -7.81 18.49
CA ARG A 218 23.22 -9.06 18.58
C ARG A 218 21.72 -8.78 18.63
N ILE A 219 21.31 -7.80 19.44
CA ILE A 219 19.91 -7.37 19.52
C ILE A 219 19.45 -6.87 18.15
N SER A 220 20.24 -6.01 17.50
CA SER A 220 19.91 -5.43 16.19
C SER A 220 19.69 -6.50 15.12
N PHE A 221 20.56 -7.51 15.09
CA PHE A 221 20.45 -8.64 14.16
C PHE A 221 19.17 -9.45 14.42
N VAL A 222 18.89 -9.80 15.67
CA VAL A 222 17.67 -10.55 16.05
C VAL A 222 16.41 -9.77 15.72
N THR A 223 16.36 -8.47 16.06
CA THR A 223 15.19 -7.62 15.74
C THR A 223 14.99 -7.46 14.24
N MET A 224 16.06 -7.38 13.46
CA MET A 224 15.98 -7.28 11.99
C MET A 224 15.45 -8.59 11.37
N VAL A 225 15.92 -9.74 11.84
CA VAL A 225 15.44 -11.05 11.39
C VAL A 225 13.97 -11.24 11.74
N LEU A 226 13.55 -10.87 12.95
CA LEU A 226 12.15 -10.96 13.38
C LEU A 226 11.24 -10.00 12.57
N ALA A 227 11.70 -8.79 12.27
CA ALA A 227 10.97 -7.86 11.40
C ALA A 227 10.83 -8.41 9.97
N GLY A 228 11.91 -9.02 9.43
CA GLY A 228 11.90 -9.66 8.11
C GLY A 228 10.94 -10.84 8.04
N ILE A 229 10.90 -11.71 9.06
CA ILE A 229 9.94 -12.82 9.16
C ILE A 229 8.51 -12.28 9.23
N GLY A 230 8.26 -11.25 10.05
CA GLY A 230 6.95 -10.61 10.15
C GLY A 230 6.46 -10.00 8.83
N ALA A 231 7.38 -9.47 8.00
CA ALA A 231 7.06 -8.97 6.68
C ALA A 231 6.84 -10.09 5.64
N ALA A 232 7.55 -11.21 5.75
CA ALA A 232 7.47 -12.33 4.79
C ALA A 232 6.23 -13.23 4.99
N VAL A 233 5.69 -13.30 6.20
CA VAL A 233 4.48 -14.11 6.50
C VAL A 233 3.19 -13.38 6.10
N ASP A 234 3.28 -12.14 5.62
CA ASP A 234 2.14 -11.33 5.18
C ASP A 234 1.63 -11.81 3.80
N LEU A 235 0.73 -12.80 3.79
CA LEU A 235 0.08 -13.40 2.61
C LEU A 235 -0.90 -12.45 1.88
N GLY A 236 -0.75 -11.13 2.01
CA GLY A 236 -1.54 -10.13 1.26
C GLY A 236 -3.01 -9.98 1.68
N LEU A 237 -3.45 -10.67 2.74
CA LEU A 237 -4.85 -10.68 3.19
C LEU A 237 -5.18 -9.57 4.21
N ASN A 238 -4.19 -8.82 4.73
CA ASN A 238 -4.34 -8.07 5.99
C ASN A 238 -3.84 -6.61 5.97
N ALA A 239 -3.70 -5.96 4.81
CA ALA A 239 -3.22 -4.58 4.73
C ALA A 239 -4.05 -3.55 5.53
N ALA A 240 -5.30 -3.88 5.89
CA ALA A 240 -6.21 -3.01 6.63
C ALA A 240 -6.18 -3.18 8.17
N SER A 241 -5.56 -4.23 8.72
CA SER A 241 -5.72 -4.58 10.15
C SER A 241 -4.61 -4.07 11.08
N GLY A 242 -3.62 -3.31 10.58
CA GLY A 242 -2.49 -2.85 11.38
C GLY A 242 -1.53 -3.98 11.82
N LEU A 243 -1.65 -5.14 11.20
CA LEU A 243 -0.78 -6.31 11.36
C LEU A 243 -0.09 -6.59 10.02
N GLY A 244 1.17 -7.05 10.06
CA GLY A 244 1.98 -7.30 8.86
C GLY A 244 3.14 -6.33 8.68
N SER A 245 3.60 -6.14 7.44
CA SER A 245 4.76 -5.29 7.09
C SER A 245 4.58 -3.82 7.50
N PHE A 246 3.33 -3.33 7.52
CA PHE A 246 2.95 -1.98 7.96
C PHE A 246 2.44 -1.91 9.40
N GLY A 247 2.51 -3.01 10.17
CA GLY A 247 2.04 -3.04 11.55
C GLY A 247 2.99 -2.37 12.55
N PHE A 248 2.44 -1.87 13.66
CA PHE A 248 3.20 -1.16 14.69
C PHE A 248 4.38 -1.98 15.26
N ILE A 249 4.22 -3.31 15.33
CA ILE A 249 5.25 -4.23 15.84
C ILE A 249 6.43 -4.33 14.86
N SER A 250 6.15 -4.54 13.57
CA SER A 250 7.18 -4.65 12.51
C SER A 250 7.94 -3.32 12.35
N GLN A 251 7.22 -2.20 12.38
CA GLN A 251 7.83 -0.87 12.34
C GLN A 251 8.68 -0.61 13.59
N GLY A 252 8.19 -0.95 14.78
CA GLY A 252 8.97 -0.83 16.03
C GLY A 252 10.27 -1.63 16.01
N LEU A 253 10.22 -2.88 15.55
CA LEU A 253 11.41 -3.75 15.44
C LEU A 253 12.43 -3.23 14.42
N ALA A 254 11.97 -2.73 13.27
CA ALA A 254 12.84 -2.13 12.25
C ALA A 254 13.56 -0.86 12.78
N LEU A 255 12.84 -0.02 13.52
CA LEU A 255 13.41 1.20 14.12
C LEU A 255 14.46 0.88 15.19
N ILE A 256 14.22 -0.15 16.01
CA ILE A 256 15.20 -0.63 17.01
C ILE A 256 16.46 -1.16 16.33
N ALA A 257 16.31 -1.97 15.26
CA ALA A 257 17.44 -2.50 14.51
C ALA A 257 18.27 -1.39 13.85
N LEU A 258 17.61 -0.39 13.25
CA LEU A 258 18.27 0.76 12.63
C LEU A 258 19.00 1.62 13.68
N ALA A 259 18.36 1.86 14.83
CA ALA A 259 18.97 2.60 15.94
C ALA A 259 20.24 1.90 16.43
N GLY A 260 20.21 0.58 16.62
CA GLY A 260 21.38 -0.17 17.07
C GLY A 260 22.52 -0.21 16.04
N ALA A 261 22.20 -0.26 14.74
CA ALA A 261 23.20 -0.24 13.66
C ALA A 261 23.92 1.12 13.51
N LEU A 262 23.25 2.22 13.84
CA LEU A 262 23.80 3.58 13.71
C LEU A 262 24.68 4.01 14.90
N LEU A 263 24.81 3.17 15.93
CA LEU A 263 25.57 3.49 17.12
C LEU A 263 27.04 3.08 16.99
N PRO A 264 28.00 4.02 17.04
CA PRO A 264 29.42 3.69 17.00
C PRO A 264 29.80 2.88 18.24
N GLN A 265 30.49 1.78 17.99
CA GLN A 265 30.98 0.88 19.03
C GLN A 265 32.01 1.63 19.87
N ARG A 266 31.72 1.83 21.16
CA ARG A 266 32.65 2.43 22.12
C ARG A 266 33.80 1.43 22.27
N SER A 267 34.93 1.70 21.62
CA SER A 267 36.11 0.84 21.70
C SER A 267 36.58 0.74 23.16
N GLN A 268 37.06 -0.43 23.54
CA GLN A 268 37.51 -0.85 24.87
C GLN A 268 38.75 -0.08 25.40
N LEU A 269 38.93 1.19 25.02
CA LEU A 269 40.09 2.02 25.35
C LEU A 269 40.29 2.22 26.85
N ASN A 270 39.25 2.11 27.67
CA ASN A 270 39.39 2.28 29.13
C ASN A 270 39.93 1.04 29.85
N LYS A 271 39.78 -0.18 29.31
CA LYS A 271 40.25 -1.38 30.02
C LYS A 271 41.77 -1.55 29.96
N ASP A 272 42.40 -1.10 28.88
CA ASP A 272 43.85 -1.23 28.73
C ASP A 272 44.63 -0.16 29.51
N GLU A 273 44.06 1.04 29.72
CA GLU A 273 44.69 2.04 30.60
C GLU A 273 44.60 1.64 32.07
N ASP A 274 43.46 1.12 32.54
CA ASP A 274 43.35 0.62 33.91
C ASP A 274 44.28 -0.58 34.15
N ASN A 275 44.41 -1.49 33.17
CA ASN A 275 45.30 -2.64 33.31
C ASN A 275 46.79 -2.23 33.28
N LYS A 276 47.15 -1.19 32.51
CA LYS A 276 48.51 -0.61 32.53
C LYS A 276 48.81 0.14 33.82
N LEU A 277 47.84 0.84 34.41
CA LEU A 277 47.99 1.51 35.70
C LEU A 277 48.12 0.50 36.85
N VAL A 278 47.39 -0.61 36.81
CA VAL A 278 47.51 -1.70 37.79
C VAL A 278 48.86 -2.41 37.67
N LEU A 279 49.30 -2.75 36.46
CA LEU A 279 50.61 -3.39 36.24
C LEU A 279 51.78 -2.45 36.55
N GLY A 280 51.64 -1.15 36.28
CA GLY A 280 52.63 -0.13 36.66
C GLY A 280 52.78 0.04 38.17
N LYS A 281 51.68 -0.12 38.95
CA LYS A 281 51.75 -0.10 40.42
C LYS A 281 52.45 -1.33 41.00
N ILE A 282 52.17 -2.52 40.46
CA ILE A 282 52.76 -3.78 40.94
C ILE A 282 54.28 -3.82 40.68
N SER A 283 54.75 -3.24 39.58
CA SER A 283 56.19 -3.14 39.29
C SER A 283 56.95 -2.22 40.25
N ASN A 284 56.27 -1.25 40.87
CA ASN A 284 56.90 -0.25 41.73
C ASN A 284 56.99 -0.71 43.20
N GLU A 285 56.11 -1.59 43.65
CA GLU A 285 56.18 -2.22 44.99
C GLU A 285 57.19 -3.37 45.08
N SER A 286 57.67 -3.89 43.95
CA SER A 286 58.71 -4.93 43.91
C SER A 286 60.15 -4.38 44.01
N SER A 287 60.33 -3.06 44.02
CA SER A 287 61.66 -2.41 43.93
C SER A 287 62.05 -1.58 45.16
N THR A 288 61.34 -1.74 46.28
CA THR A 288 61.69 -1.17 47.60
C THR A 288 61.78 -2.28 48.63
#